data_AF-A0A920NE35-F1
#
_entry.id   AF-A0A920NE35-F1
#
_cell.length_a   1.000
_cell.length_b   1.000
_cell.length_c   1.000
_cell.angle_alpha   90.00
_cell.angle_beta   90.00
_cell.angle_gamma   90.00
#
_symmetry.space_group_name_H-M   'P 1'
#
loop_
_entity.id
_entity.type
_entity.pdbx_description
1 polymer ?
#
loop_
_entity_poly.entity_id
_entity_poly.type
_entity_poly.pdbx_seq_one_letter_code
_entity_poly.pdbx_strand_id
1 'polypeptide(L)' 'MDFSNSWRDAGPSKNYINPSFKGKFGVIAPFSKDFCKSCNRLRITARGDLSYVYLEILE' A
#
# COMPACT_ATOMS: atom_id res chain seq x y z
N MET A 1 -18.39 4.89 14.22
CA MET A 1 -17.62 3.78 14.81
C MET A 1 -16.76 3.19 13.70
N ASP A 2 -15.60 3.79 13.46
CA ASP A 2 -14.64 3.23 12.53
C ASP A 2 -13.92 2.08 13.25
N PHE A 3 -14.00 0.87 12.69
CA PHE A 3 -13.26 -0.30 13.15
C PHE A 3 -11.76 -0.14 12.85
N SER A 4 -11.15 0.95 13.35
CA SER A 4 -9.72 1.19 13.37
C SER A 4 -9.06 0.21 14.34
N ASN A 5 -9.04 -1.05 13.96
CA ASN A 5 -7.95 -1.90 14.37
C ASN A 5 -6.68 -1.21 13.87
N SER A 6 -5.87 -0.71 14.79
CA SER A 6 -4.54 -0.18 14.53
C SER A 6 -3.64 -1.33 14.07
N TRP A 7 -3.85 -1.80 12.84
CA TRP A 7 -2.93 -2.68 12.15
C TRP A 7 -1.75 -1.82 11.73
N ARG A 8 -0.87 -1.52 12.68
CA ARG A 8 0.34 -0.70 12.48
C ARG A 8 1.23 -1.24 11.34
N ASP A 9 1.01 -2.49 10.94
CA ASP A 9 1.74 -3.20 9.88
C ASP A 9 0.87 -3.68 8.70
N ALA A 10 -0.35 -3.14 8.49
CA ALA A 10 -1.25 -3.57 7.39
C ALA A 10 -0.73 -3.28 5.96
N GLY A 11 0.46 -2.71 5.82
CA GLY A 11 1.01 -2.27 4.55
C GLY A 11 0.06 -1.26 3.85
N PRO A 12 0.17 -1.09 2.52
CA PRO A 12 -0.65 -0.12 1.79
C PRO A 12 -2.10 -0.58 1.56
N SER A 13 -2.54 -1.65 2.21
CA SER A 13 -3.87 -2.24 1.99
C SER A 13 -4.95 -1.51 2.78
N LYS A 14 -6.09 -1.26 2.13
CA LYS A 14 -7.33 -0.88 2.81
C LYS A 14 -8.07 -2.15 3.21
N ASN A 15 -8.15 -2.40 4.51
CA ASN A 15 -8.75 -3.60 5.06
C ASN A 15 -10.24 -3.41 5.35
N TYR A 16 -11.03 -4.38 4.92
CA TYR A 16 -12.47 -4.45 5.12
C TYR A 16 -12.79 -5.68 5.98
N ILE A 17 -13.66 -5.46 6.97
CA ILE A 17 -14.13 -6.49 7.89
C ILE A 17 -15.64 -6.41 7.90
N ASN A 18 -16.31 -7.53 7.66
CA ASN A 18 -17.75 -7.61 7.84
C ASN A 18 -18.05 -8.23 9.22
N PRO A 19 -18.78 -7.54 10.12
CA PRO A 19 -19.11 -8.06 11.46
C PRO A 19 -19.87 -9.39 11.45
N SER A 20 -20.61 -9.70 10.38
CA SER A 20 -21.43 -10.90 10.23
C SER A 20 -20.68 -12.12 9.69
N PHE A 21 -19.46 -11.95 9.16
CA PHE A 21 -18.66 -13.05 8.61
C PHE A 21 -17.27 -13.08 9.23
N LYS A 22 -16.72 -14.27 9.50
CA LYS A 22 -15.38 -14.42 10.09
C LYS A 22 -14.21 -14.11 9.12
N GLY A 23 -14.48 -13.43 8.02
CA GLY A 23 -13.50 -13.12 6.97
C GLY A 23 -13.03 -11.67 7.04
N LYS A 24 -11.77 -11.45 6.67
CA LYS A 24 -11.18 -10.12 6.42
C LYS A 24 -10.57 -10.13 5.04
N PHE A 25 -10.68 -9.03 4.31
CA PHE A 25 -10.01 -8.88 3.02
C PHE A 25 -9.43 -7.48 2.90
N GLY A 26 -8.29 -7.39 2.21
CA GLY A 26 -7.59 -6.13 1.97
C GLY A 26 -7.55 -5.83 0.48
N VAL A 27 -7.76 -4.57 0.12
CA VAL A 27 -7.61 -4.09 -1.26
C VAL A 27 -6.39 -3.17 -1.32
N ILE A 28 -5.46 -3.47 -2.23
CA ILE A 28 -4.29 -2.64 -2.51
C ILE A 28 -4.54 -1.90 -3.83
N ALA A 29 -4.42 -0.58 -3.81
CA ALA A 29 -4.59 0.28 -4.98
C ALA A 29 -3.23 0.90 -5.39
N PRO A 30 -2.39 0.18 -6.16
CA PRO A 30 -1.00 0.56 -6.43
C PRO A 30 -0.88 1.85 -7.25
N PHE A 31 -1.90 2.19 -8.05
CA PHE A 31 -1.91 3.39 -8.91
C PHE A 31 -2.71 4.57 -8.33
N SER A 32 -3.11 4.48 -7.06
CA SER A 32 -3.80 5.61 -6.44
C SER A 32 -2.84 6.78 -6.21
N LYS A 33 -3.34 8.01 -6.35
CA LYS A 33 -2.56 9.25 -6.17
C LYS A 33 -1.90 9.37 -4.79
N ASP A 34 -2.41 8.64 -3.80
CA ASP A 34 -1.93 8.67 -2.42
C ASP A 34 -1.00 7.49 -2.08
N PHE A 35 -0.90 6.46 -2.93
CA PHE A 35 -0.06 5.28 -2.67
C PHE A 35 1.41 5.65 -2.54
N CYS A 36 1.92 6.46 -3.47
CA CYS A 36 3.32 6.80 -3.45
C CYS A 36 3.67 7.82 -2.35
N LYS A 37 2.69 8.63 -1.88
CA LYS A 37 2.90 9.65 -0.81
C LYS A 37 3.39 9.06 0.50
N SER A 38 2.94 7.85 0.81
CA SER A 38 3.40 7.08 1.97
C SER A 38 4.42 5.99 1.62
N CYS A 39 4.81 5.88 0.35
CA CYS A 39 5.72 4.84 -0.10
C CYS A 39 7.17 5.19 0.26
N ASN A 40 7.80 4.32 1.05
CA ASN A 40 9.19 4.41 1.46
C ASN A 40 10.09 3.37 0.75
N ARG A 41 9.60 2.78 -0.35
CA ARG A 41 10.36 1.76 -1.11
C ARG A 41 11.31 2.44 -2.08
N LEU A 42 12.61 2.13 -1.95
CA LEU A 42 13.64 2.48 -2.91
C LEU A 42 14.04 1.21 -3.66
N ARG A 43 14.22 1.32 -4.98
CA ARG A 43 14.72 0.22 -5.81
C ARG A 43 16.14 0.55 -6.25
N ILE A 44 17.04 -0.43 -6.16
CA ILE A 44 18.42 -0.32 -6.66
C ILE A 44 18.56 -1.23 -7.89
N THR A 45 19.09 -0.70 -8.98
CA THR A 45 19.33 -1.48 -10.20
C THR A 45 20.62 -2.29 -10.09
N ALA A 46 20.80 -3.29 -10.95
CA ALA A 46 22.05 -4.07 -11.00
C ALA A 46 23.29 -3.23 -11.34
N ARG A 47 23.10 -2.02 -11.89
CA ARG A 47 24.17 -1.05 -12.19
C ARG A 47 24.49 -0.13 -11.00
N GLY A 48 23.70 -0.18 -9.93
CA GLY A 48 23.84 0.66 -8.75
C GLY A 48 23.00 1.94 -8.77
N ASP A 49 22.10 2.10 -9.74
CA ASP A 49 21.24 3.29 -9.83
C ASP A 49 20.06 3.19 -8.86
N LEU A 50 19.64 4.32 -8.30
CA LEU A 50 18.46 4.45 -7.45
C LEU A 50 17.24 4.80 -8.29
N SER A 51 16.16 4.04 -8.14
CA SER A 51 14.87 4.28 -8.76
C SER A 51 13.79 4.50 -7.69
N TYR A 52 13.05 5.60 -7.82
CA TYR A 52 11.88 5.92 -6.99
C TYR A 52 10.61 5.36 -7.62
N VAL A 53 9.72 4.79 -6.80
CA VAL A 53 8.48 4.12 -7.25
C VAL A 53 7.52 5.05 -8.01
N TYR A 54 7.59 6.36 -7.79
CA TYR A 54 6.73 7.34 -8.49
C TYR A 54 6.97 7.43 -10.00
N LEU A 55 8.20 7.17 -10.45
CA LEU A 55 8.56 7.35 -11.85
C LEU A 55 7.95 6.26 -12.75
N GLU A 56 7.49 5.14 -12.19
CA GLU A 56 6.91 4.00 -12.93
C GLU A 56 5.38 4.07 -13.08
N ILE A 57 4.67 5.03 -12.45
CA ILE A 57 3.19 5.07 -12.43
C ILE A 57 2.60 6.07 -13.45
N LEU A 58 3.44 6.88 -14.09
CA LEU A 58 3.02 7.89 -15.07
C LEU A 58 3.35 7.50 -16.53
N GLU A 59 3.84 6.29 -16.76
CA GLU A 59 3.95 5.66 -18.09
C GLU A 59 2.79 4.70 -18.34
#